data_AF-A0A167DSM4-F1
#
_entry.id   AF-A0A167DSM4-F1
#
_cell.length_a   1.000
_cell.length_b   1.000
_cell.length_c   1.000
_cell.angle_alpha   90.00
_cell.angle_beta   90.00
_cell.angle_gamma   90.00
#
_symmetry.space_group_name_H-M   'P 1'
#
loop_
_entity.id
_entity.type
_entity.pdbx_description
1 polymer ?
#
loop_
_entity_poly.entity_id
_entity_poly.type
_entity_poly.pdbx_seq_one_letter_code
_entity_poly.pdbx_strand_id
1 'polypeptide(L)'
;MSTVEIRPVTGIAVEPWLDALAQLRIAVFRDYPYLYDGDLDYERRYLDRYAQSDRSVFVLALEYNRLVGAATALPLREADEEFQVPFRQLGAELDSVFYFGESVLLKPYRGEGVGHRFFDLREQYAADFGFRHT
;
A
#
# COMPACT_ATOMS: atom_id res chain seq x y z
N MET A 1 20.07 7.58 -15.99
CA MET A 1 19.02 6.82 -15.30
C MET A 1 18.50 7.72 -14.22
N SER A 2 17.26 8.19 -14.34
CA SER A 2 16.61 8.96 -13.28
C SER A 2 16.46 8.05 -12.06
N THR A 3 17.03 8.47 -10.94
CA THR A 3 17.01 7.68 -9.71
C THR A 3 15.61 7.80 -9.09
N VAL A 4 14.90 6.67 -9.03
CA VAL A 4 13.63 6.57 -8.28
C VAL A 4 13.96 6.64 -6.79
N GLU A 5 13.42 7.64 -6.10
CA GLU A 5 13.45 7.74 -4.65
C GLU A 5 12.34 6.86 -4.07
N ILE A 6 12.66 6.08 -3.04
CA ILE A 6 11.67 5.24 -2.33
C ILE A 6 11.56 5.75 -0.90
N ARG A 7 10.35 6.15 -0.50
CA ARG A 7 10.10 6.82 0.78
C ARG A 7 8.88 6.24 1.49
N PRO A 8 9.03 5.69 2.71
CA PRO A 8 7.89 5.34 3.55
C PRO A 8 7.22 6.60 4.12
N VAL A 9 5.90 6.60 4.18
CA VAL A 9 5.05 7.63 4.76
C VAL A 9 3.98 6.95 5.61
N THR A 10 3.79 7.41 6.85
CA THR A 10 2.92 6.74 7.84
C THR A 10 1.64 7.54 8.08
N GLY A 11 0.51 6.83 8.18
CA GLY A 11 -0.78 7.39 8.58
C GLY A 11 -1.13 8.68 7.83
N ILE A 12 -1.57 9.70 8.57
CA ILE A 12 -2.10 10.94 8.00
C ILE A 12 -1.07 11.73 7.17
N ALA A 13 0.23 11.49 7.35
CA ALA A 13 1.27 12.17 6.58
C ALA A 13 1.20 11.87 5.07
N VAL A 14 0.43 10.84 4.66
CA VAL A 14 0.18 10.51 3.26
C VAL A 14 -0.85 11.42 2.59
N GLU A 15 -1.62 12.20 3.35
CA GLU A 15 -2.74 13.02 2.84
C GLU A 15 -2.39 13.83 1.57
N PRO A 16 -1.22 14.49 1.45
CA PRO A 16 -0.85 15.23 0.24
C PRO A 16 -0.69 14.37 -1.02
N TRP A 17 -0.61 13.04 -0.89
CA TRP A 17 -0.38 12.09 -1.97
C TRP A 17 -1.64 11.32 -2.37
N LEU A 18 -2.74 11.43 -1.63
CA LEU A 18 -3.92 10.58 -1.81
C LEU A 18 -4.54 10.67 -3.21
N ASP A 19 -4.64 11.88 -3.77
CA ASP A 19 -5.15 12.06 -5.14
C ASP A 19 -4.23 11.42 -6.18
N ALA A 20 -2.91 11.58 -6.02
CA ALA A 20 -1.93 10.97 -6.90
C ALA A 20 -1.94 9.43 -6.78
N LEU A 21 -2.12 8.91 -5.57
CA LEU A 21 -2.25 7.48 -5.28
C LEU A 21 -3.51 6.90 -5.93
N ALA A 22 -4.66 7.56 -5.80
CA ALA A 22 -5.91 7.13 -6.43
C ALA A 22 -5.76 7.06 -7.96
N GLN A 23 -5.19 8.10 -8.59
CA GLN A 23 -4.92 8.11 -10.03
C GLN A 23 -3.94 7.01 -10.45
N LEU A 24 -2.87 6.80 -9.69
CA LEU A 24 -1.88 5.76 -9.94
C LEU A 24 -2.52 4.37 -9.91
N ARG A 25 -3.34 4.09 -8.91
CA ARG A 25 -4.03 2.79 -8.76
C ARG A 25 -4.94 2.51 -9.94
N ILE A 26 -5.78 3.47 -10.33
CA ILE A 26 -6.64 3.35 -11.51
C ILE A 26 -5.82 3.08 -12.78
N ALA A 27 -4.74 3.85 -12.99
CA ALA A 27 -3.88 3.68 -14.16
C ALA A 27 -3.25 2.28 -14.21
N VAL A 28 -2.76 1.77 -13.07
CA VAL A 28 -2.15 0.44 -13.00
C VAL A 28 -3.19 -0.67 -13.11
N PHE A 29 -4.36 -0.56 -12.47
CA PHE A 29 -5.40 -1.60 -12.56
C PHE A 29 -5.94 -1.77 -13.97
N ARG A 30 -6.01 -0.70 -14.77
CA ARG A 30 -6.37 -0.76 -16.19
C ARG A 30 -5.36 -1.54 -17.06
N ASP A 31 -4.13 -1.77 -16.59
CA ASP A 31 -3.16 -2.61 -17.29
C ASP A 31 -3.46 -4.12 -17.15
N TYR A 32 -4.39 -4.50 -16.27
CA TYR A 32 -4.70 -5.88 -15.92
C TYR A 32 -6.20 -6.17 -16.20
N PRO A 33 -6.60 -7.44 -16.39
CA PRO A 33 -7.96 -7.80 -16.77
C PRO A 33 -8.95 -7.75 -15.59
N TYR A 34 -8.92 -6.66 -14.81
CA TYR A 34 -9.89 -6.42 -13.76
C TYR A 34 -11.22 -5.97 -14.36
N LEU A 35 -12.33 -6.39 -13.77
CA LEU A 35 -13.68 -5.89 -14.08
C LEU A 35 -13.94 -4.49 -13.46
N TYR A 36 -12.88 -3.73 -13.22
CA TYR A 36 -12.88 -2.50 -12.44
C TYR A 36 -12.32 -1.35 -13.29
N ASP A 37 -13.17 -0.38 -13.61
CA ASP A 37 -12.81 0.77 -14.47
C ASP A 37 -12.09 1.90 -13.71
N GLY A 38 -12.08 1.85 -12.38
CA GLY A 38 -11.56 2.89 -11.50
C GLY A 38 -12.59 3.98 -11.18
N ASP A 39 -12.79 4.23 -9.89
CA ASP A 39 -13.58 5.36 -9.36
C ASP A 39 -12.70 6.15 -8.40
N LEU A 40 -12.41 7.41 -8.73
CA LEU A 40 -11.49 8.25 -7.96
C LEU A 40 -11.97 8.50 -6.52
N ASP A 41 -13.27 8.71 -6.33
CA ASP A 41 -13.83 8.97 -5.01
C ASP A 41 -13.80 7.71 -4.16
N TYR A 42 -14.04 6.54 -4.77
CA TYR A 42 -13.89 5.25 -4.12
C TYR A 42 -12.44 4.99 -3.70
N GLU A 43 -11.50 5.16 -4.62
CA GLU A 43 -10.07 4.94 -4.36
C GLU A 43 -9.56 5.90 -3.28
N ARG A 44 -9.98 7.17 -3.31
CA ARG A 44 -9.63 8.13 -2.26
C ARG A 44 -10.17 7.71 -0.91
N ARG A 45 -11.46 7.36 -0.80
CA ARG A 45 -12.05 6.85 0.45
C ARG A 45 -11.37 5.58 0.95
N TYR A 46 -10.95 4.70 0.04
CA TYR A 46 -10.21 3.50 0.38
C TYR A 46 -8.86 3.84 1.03
N LEU A 47 -8.10 4.75 0.40
CA LEU A 47 -6.79 5.18 0.90
C LEU A 47 -6.89 6.05 2.16
N ASP A 48 -7.97 6.83 2.31
CA ASP A 48 -8.24 7.61 3.53
C ASP A 48 -8.30 6.69 4.76
N ARG A 49 -8.91 5.50 4.65
CA ARG A 49 -8.95 4.55 5.79
C ARG A 49 -7.57 4.13 6.24
N TYR A 50 -6.66 3.88 5.30
CA TYR A 50 -5.26 3.61 5.62
C TYR A 50 -4.61 4.85 6.26
N ALA A 51 -4.85 6.05 5.73
CA ALA A 51 -4.31 7.28 6.30
C ALA A 51 -4.79 7.55 7.75
N GLN A 52 -5.99 7.10 8.13
CA GLN A 52 -6.49 7.20 9.50
C GLN A 52 -5.85 6.20 10.48
N SER A 53 -5.13 5.19 9.98
CA SER A 53 -4.37 4.28 10.82
C SER A 53 -2.98 4.87 11.12
N ASP A 54 -2.71 5.15 12.40
CA ASP A 54 -1.39 5.61 12.86
C ASP A 54 -0.28 4.57 12.61
N ARG A 55 -0.65 3.31 12.36
CA ARG A 55 0.26 2.19 12.10
C ARG A 55 0.30 1.78 10.64
N SER A 56 -0.41 2.45 9.74
CA SER A 56 -0.29 2.17 8.31
C SER A 56 1.02 2.72 7.75
N VAL A 57 1.47 2.14 6.65
CA VAL A 57 2.59 2.64 5.87
C VAL A 57 2.26 2.64 4.39
N PHE A 58 2.64 3.72 3.75
CA PHE A 58 2.65 3.92 2.31
C PHE A 58 4.09 4.07 1.86
N VAL A 59 4.60 3.07 1.14
CA VAL A 59 5.93 3.13 0.54
C VAL A 59 5.78 3.76 -0.84
N LEU A 60 6.15 5.03 -0.98
CA LEU A 60 6.03 5.79 -2.22
C LEU A 60 7.29 5.62 -3.07
N ALA A 61 7.13 5.44 -4.39
CA ALA A 61 8.20 5.56 -5.37
C ALA A 61 8.01 6.86 -6.16
N LEU A 62 9.04 7.71 -6.14
CA LEU A 62 9.02 9.07 -6.67
C LEU A 62 10.13 9.26 -7.70
N GLU A 63 9.80 9.89 -8.81
CA GLU A 63 10.77 10.38 -9.79
C GLU A 63 10.56 11.88 -9.98
N TYR A 64 11.53 12.71 -9.57
CA TYR A 64 11.39 14.19 -9.62
C TYR A 64 10.07 14.71 -9.04
N ASN A 65 9.69 14.21 -7.85
CA ASN A 65 8.44 14.52 -7.15
C ASN A 65 7.15 14.03 -7.83
N ARG A 66 7.25 13.26 -8.93
CA ARG A 66 6.12 12.55 -9.52
C ARG A 66 5.98 11.19 -8.86
N LEU A 67 4.77 10.86 -8.40
CA LEU A 67 4.45 9.51 -7.92
C LEU A 67 4.40 8.53 -9.09
N VAL A 68 5.26 7.52 -9.06
CA VAL A 68 5.39 6.50 -10.12
C VAL A 68 5.07 5.09 -9.64
N GLY A 69 5.01 4.89 -8.33
CA GLY A 69 4.63 3.64 -7.70
C GLY A 69 4.28 3.85 -6.23
N ALA A 70 3.57 2.90 -5.65
CA ALA A 70 3.29 2.85 -4.23
C ALA A 70 3.00 1.42 -3.77
N ALA A 71 3.25 1.16 -2.49
CA ALA A 71 2.75 -0.02 -1.81
C ALA A 71 2.17 0.34 -0.44
N THR A 72 1.09 -0.33 -0.04
CA THR A 72 0.41 -0.06 1.23
C THR A 72 0.51 -1.26 2.19
N ALA A 73 0.44 -0.97 3.48
CA ALA A 73 0.24 -1.96 4.53
C ALA A 73 -0.35 -1.31 5.79
N LEU A 74 -1.02 -2.11 6.63
CA LEU A 74 -1.56 -1.72 7.94
C LEU A 74 -1.79 -2.96 8.81
N PRO A 75 -2.03 -2.82 10.13
CA PRO A 75 -2.38 -3.97 10.97
C PRO A 75 -3.63 -4.70 10.46
N LEU A 76 -3.64 -6.03 10.42
CA LEU A 76 -4.79 -6.80 9.91
C LEU A 76 -6.09 -6.47 10.66
N ARG A 77 -6.02 -6.18 11.97
CA ARG A 77 -7.16 -5.75 12.79
C ARG A 77 -7.83 -4.46 12.27
N GLU A 78 -7.11 -3.65 11.49
CA GLU A 78 -7.56 -2.37 10.95
C GLU A 78 -7.91 -2.47 9.45
N ALA A 79 -7.68 -3.62 8.82
CA ALA A 79 -8.11 -3.90 7.44
C ALA A 79 -9.62 -4.13 7.34
N ASP A 80 -10.18 -4.24 6.13
CA ASP A 80 -11.59 -4.55 5.95
C ASP A 80 -11.98 -5.88 6.59
N GLU A 81 -13.23 -5.96 7.08
CA GLU A 81 -13.72 -7.14 7.79
C GLU A 81 -13.57 -8.42 6.96
N GLU A 82 -13.73 -8.32 5.64
CA GLU A 82 -13.58 -9.40 4.66
C GLU A 82 -12.19 -10.04 4.69
N PHE A 83 -11.14 -9.26 5.00
CA PHE A 83 -9.78 -9.77 5.18
C PHE A 83 -9.55 -10.33 6.59
N GLN A 84 -10.32 -9.88 7.59
CA GLN A 84 -10.20 -10.36 8.97
C GLN A 84 -10.93 -11.68 9.20
N VAL A 85 -12.09 -11.90 8.56
CA VAL A 85 -12.95 -13.07 8.79
C VAL A 85 -12.21 -14.40 8.64
N PRO A 86 -11.44 -14.65 7.56
CA PRO A 86 -10.77 -15.95 7.38
C PRO A 86 -9.78 -16.26 8.50
N PHE A 87 -9.04 -15.25 8.97
CA PHE A 87 -8.08 -15.40 10.07
C PHE A 87 -8.79 -15.71 11.38
N ARG A 88 -9.89 -15.00 11.70
CA ARG A 88 -10.70 -15.28 12.90
C ARG A 88 -11.28 -16.69 12.88
N GLN A 89 -11.79 -17.14 11.74
CA GLN A 89 -12.35 -18.50 11.60
C GLN A 89 -11.32 -19.61 11.83
N LEU A 90 -10.06 -19.33 11.52
CA LEU A 90 -8.93 -20.25 11.77
C LEU A 90 -8.34 -20.09 13.19
N GLY A 91 -8.89 -19.21 14.02
CA GLY A 91 -8.38 -18.93 15.37
C GLY A 91 -7.04 -18.19 15.38
N ALA A 92 -6.72 -17.44 14.31
CA ALA A 92 -5.49 -16.66 14.23
C ALA A 92 -5.59 -15.33 15.00
N GLU A 93 -4.48 -14.92 15.61
CA GLU A 93 -4.35 -13.66 16.34
C GLU A 93 -4.16 -12.47 15.37
N LEU A 94 -5.21 -11.68 15.13
CA LEU A 94 -5.17 -10.57 14.17
C LEU A 94 -4.10 -9.52 14.50
N ASP A 95 -3.83 -9.27 15.78
CA ASP A 95 -2.81 -8.31 16.23
C ASP A 95 -1.38 -8.74 15.92
N SER A 96 -1.19 -9.98 15.47
CA SER A 96 0.13 -10.50 15.09
C SER A 96 0.42 -10.40 13.60
N VAL A 97 -0.56 -9.98 12.79
CA VAL A 97 -0.45 -9.92 11.33
C VAL A 97 -0.46 -8.46 10.86
N PHE A 98 0.55 -8.08 10.09
CA PHE A 98 0.59 -6.81 9.37
C PHE A 98 0.19 -7.06 7.92
N TYR A 99 -1.01 -6.61 7.55
CA TYR A 99 -1.60 -6.88 6.25
C TYR A 99 -0.97 -6.00 5.17
N PHE A 100 -0.41 -6.63 4.14
CA PHE A 100 0.05 -5.93 2.94
C PHE A 100 -1.11 -5.76 1.98
N GLY A 101 -1.45 -4.51 1.69
CA GLY A 101 -2.39 -4.15 0.64
C GLY A 101 -1.71 -4.23 -0.73
N GLU A 102 -2.09 -3.34 -1.62
CA GLU A 102 -1.66 -3.39 -3.00
C GLU A 102 -0.23 -2.85 -3.18
N SER A 103 0.43 -3.35 -4.22
CA SER A 103 1.68 -2.80 -4.75
C SER A 103 1.44 -2.43 -6.20
N VAL A 104 1.45 -1.14 -6.49
CA VAL A 104 1.17 -0.58 -7.81
C VAL A 104 2.39 0.18 -8.32
N LEU A 105 2.75 -0.06 -9.56
CA LEU A 105 3.92 0.55 -10.19
C LEU A 105 3.64 0.78 -11.66
N LEU A 106 3.91 1.99 -12.15
CA LEU A 106 3.76 2.31 -13.56
C LEU A 106 4.68 1.40 -14.40
N LYS A 107 4.18 0.95 -15.56
CA LYS A 107 4.86 0.01 -16.44
C LYS A 107 6.33 0.32 -16.74
N PRO A 108 6.73 1.59 -17.01
CA PRO A 108 8.14 1.92 -17.31
C PRO A 108 9.14 1.68 -16.17
N TYR A 109 8.67 1.53 -14.92
CA TYR A 109 9.52 1.38 -13.73
C TYR A 109 9.55 -0.07 -13.21
N ARG A 110 8.84 -0.99 -13.87
CA ARG A 110 8.81 -2.41 -13.52
C ARG A 110 10.10 -3.09 -13.99
N GLY A 111 10.56 -4.09 -13.25
CA GLY A 111 11.80 -4.83 -13.58
C GLY A 111 13.09 -4.18 -13.04
N GLU A 112 13.01 -3.00 -12.43
CA GLU A 112 14.15 -2.22 -11.92
C GLU A 112 14.36 -2.39 -10.40
N GLY A 113 13.82 -3.46 -9.79
CA GLY A 113 13.97 -3.76 -8.36
C GLY A 113 13.10 -2.94 -7.38
N VAL A 114 12.34 -1.94 -7.85
CA VAL A 114 11.46 -1.10 -7.00
C VAL A 114 10.47 -1.95 -6.19
N GLY A 115 9.88 -2.98 -6.81
CA GLY A 115 8.94 -3.88 -6.14
C GLY A 115 9.56 -4.64 -4.96
N HIS A 116 10.82 -5.07 -5.07
CA HIS A 116 11.52 -5.72 -3.95
C HIS A 116 11.69 -4.75 -2.78
N ARG A 117 12.07 -3.50 -3.07
CA ARG A 117 12.20 -2.46 -2.04
C ARG A 117 10.88 -2.15 -1.34
N PHE A 118 9.74 -2.30 -2.02
CA PHE A 118 8.42 -2.20 -1.38
C PHE A 118 8.17 -3.32 -0.36
N PHE A 119 8.61 -4.55 -0.62
CA PHE A 119 8.53 -5.64 0.35
C PHE A 119 9.48 -5.39 1.52
N ASP A 120 10.76 -5.15 1.25
CA ASP A 120 11.79 -4.91 2.29
C ASP A 120 11.32 -3.86 3.32
N LEU A 121 10.78 -2.73 2.84
CA LEU A 121 10.38 -1.62 3.71
C LEU A 121 9.12 -1.93 4.52
N ARG A 122 8.15 -2.64 3.95
CA ARG A 122 6.93 -3.02 4.69
C ARG A 122 7.21 -4.12 5.71
N GLU A 123 8.08 -5.07 5.38
CA GLU A 123 8.51 -6.14 6.30
C GLU A 123 9.32 -5.56 7.47
N GLN A 124 10.28 -4.67 7.17
CA GLN A 124 11.04 -3.98 8.22
C GLN A 124 10.10 -3.16 9.11
N TYR A 125 9.16 -2.42 8.53
CA TYR A 125 8.19 -1.64 9.30
C TYR A 125 7.32 -2.54 10.20
N ALA A 126 6.83 -3.67 9.68
CA ALA A 126 6.07 -4.63 10.48
C ALA A 126 6.89 -5.17 11.67
N ALA A 127 8.15 -5.51 11.43
CA ALA A 127 9.07 -5.99 12.47
C ALA A 127 9.36 -4.94 13.54
N ASP A 128 9.55 -3.67 13.14
CA ASP A 128 9.79 -2.54 14.07
C ASP A 128 8.58 -2.31 15.01
N PHE A 129 7.37 -2.61 14.54
CA PHE A 129 6.13 -2.56 15.34
C PHE A 129 5.80 -3.89 16.06
N GLY A 130 6.64 -4.91 15.94
CA GLY A 130 6.49 -6.18 16.66
C GLY A 130 5.46 -7.15 16.08
N PHE A 131 5.04 -6.97 14.82
CA PHE A 131 4.20 -7.95 14.14
C PHE A 131 5.00 -9.23 13.84
N ARG A 132 4.33 -10.39 13.91
CA ARG A 132 4.97 -11.71 13.70
C ARG A 132 4.82 -12.23 12.28
N HIS A 133 3.84 -11.73 11.55
CA HIS A 133 3.46 -12.18 10.22
C HIS A 133 3.18 -10.99 9.31
N THR A 134 3.50 -11.14 8.03
CA THR A 134 3.25 -10.20 6.93
C THR A 134 2.73 -10.97 5.73
#